data_AF-A0A925DJ94-F1
#
_entry.id   AF-A0A925DJ94-F1
#
_cell.length_a   1.000
_cell.length_b   1.000
_cell.length_c   1.000
_cell.angle_alpha   90.00
_cell.angle_beta   90.00
_cell.angle_gamma   90.00
#
_symmetry.space_group_name_H-M   'P 1'
#
loop_
_entity.id
_entity.type
_entity.pdbx_description
1 polymer ?
#
loop_
_entity_poly.entity_id
_entity_poly.type
_entity_poly.pdbx_seq_one_letter_code
_entity_poly.pdbx_strand_id
1 'polypeptide(L)'
;MSAGKIVASGLATAGLADGVADKAFGQSARQSYEWRHEIRSGEIGVTDTVAPAERSRIMARVRSKDTSPEWIVRRLVFAAGYRYRLHVRALPGTPDLVFPGRRKVILV
;
A
#
# COMPACT_ATOMS: atom_id res chain seq x y z
N MET A 1 24.50 -4.25 38.98
CA MET A 1 24.00 -4.68 40.30
C MET A 1 22.68 -3.95 40.58
N SER A 2 21.55 -4.63 40.41
CA SER A 2 20.37 -4.51 41.29
C SER A 2 19.33 -5.49 40.77
N ALA A 3 19.10 -6.52 41.57
CA ALA A 3 18.12 -7.57 41.34
C ALA A 3 16.77 -7.11 41.90
N GLY A 4 15.76 -6.99 41.04
CA GLY A 4 14.38 -6.69 41.41
C GLY A 4 13.52 -7.96 41.33
N LYS A 5 13.15 -8.48 42.49
CA LYS A 5 12.44 -9.73 42.76
C LYS A 5 11.16 -9.92 41.93
N ILE A 6 11.04 -11.08 41.29
CA ILE A 6 9.77 -11.62 40.80
C ILE A 6 9.17 -12.46 41.92
N VAL A 7 8.00 -12.07 42.42
CA VAL A 7 7.15 -12.93 43.25
C VAL A 7 5.75 -12.92 42.63
N ALA A 8 5.35 -14.05 42.08
CA ALA A 8 3.95 -14.45 41.98
C ALA A 8 3.90 -15.95 42.24
N SER A 9 3.58 -16.28 43.49
CA SER A 9 3.25 -17.61 43.98
C SER A 9 1.98 -18.13 43.31
N GLY A 10 2.00 -19.40 42.91
CA GLY A 10 0.81 -20.09 42.41
C GLY A 10 1.15 -21.48 41.91
N LEU A 11 1.44 -22.39 42.84
CA LEU A 11 1.54 -23.83 42.57
C LEU A 11 0.15 -24.36 42.21
N ALA A 12 -0.02 -24.82 40.98
CA ALA A 12 -1.02 -25.82 40.62
C ALA A 12 -0.33 -26.87 39.74
N THR A 13 0.10 -27.95 40.39
CA THR A 13 0.52 -29.21 39.77
C THR A 13 -0.70 -29.98 39.28
N ALA A 14 -0.75 -30.32 37.99
CA ALA A 14 -1.21 -31.61 37.44
C ALA A 14 -1.34 -31.52 35.92
N GLY A 15 -0.79 -32.50 35.19
CA GLY A 15 -1.17 -32.76 33.79
C GLY A 15 0.00 -32.88 32.81
N LEU A 16 0.55 -34.08 32.73
CA LEU A 16 1.29 -34.59 31.58
C LEU A 16 0.32 -34.66 30.38
N ALA A 17 0.65 -34.02 29.25
CA ALA A 17 0.37 -34.45 27.87
C ALA A 17 0.51 -33.28 26.89
N ASP A 18 1.41 -33.45 25.92
CA ASP A 18 1.29 -33.01 24.53
C ASP A 18 0.73 -31.61 24.25
N GLY A 19 1.63 -30.65 24.00
CA GLY A 19 1.22 -29.33 23.53
C GLY A 19 2.34 -28.36 23.20
N VAL A 20 3.55 -28.85 22.87
CA VAL A 20 4.66 -27.97 22.44
C VAL A 20 4.43 -27.42 21.02
N ALA A 21 3.43 -27.92 20.28
CA ALA A 21 3.15 -27.54 18.90
C ALA A 21 2.08 -26.42 18.70
N ASP A 22 1.26 -26.07 19.70
CA ASP A 22 0.15 -25.10 19.52
C ASP A 22 0.50 -23.64 19.83
N LYS A 23 1.66 -23.37 20.45
CA LYS A 23 2.05 -22.01 20.83
C LYS A 23 2.67 -21.17 19.71
N ALA A 24 2.92 -21.76 18.54
CA ALA A 24 3.54 -21.04 17.41
C ALA A 24 2.53 -20.30 16.51
N PHE A 25 1.26 -20.70 16.48
CA PHE A 25 0.26 -20.08 15.59
C PHE A 25 -0.52 -18.92 16.24
N GLY A 26 -0.65 -18.93 17.58
CA GLY A 26 -1.39 -17.89 18.32
C GLY A 26 -0.57 -16.64 18.67
N GLN A 27 0.76 -16.72 18.62
CA GLN A 27 1.64 -15.56 18.82
C GLN A 27 1.80 -14.74 17.54
N SER A 28 1.75 -15.36 16.35
CA SER A 28 1.89 -14.65 15.07
C SER A 28 0.68 -13.75 14.76
N ALA A 29 -0.53 -14.16 15.16
CA ALA A 29 -1.74 -13.36 14.98
C ALA A 29 -1.74 -12.11 15.87
N ARG A 30 -1.34 -12.23 17.15
CA ARG A 30 -1.19 -11.07 18.05
C ARG A 30 -0.08 -10.13 17.57
N GLN A 31 1.06 -10.69 17.17
CA GLN A 31 2.17 -9.92 16.63
C GLN A 31 1.80 -9.22 15.31
N SER A 32 0.93 -9.83 14.48
CA SER A 32 0.37 -9.21 13.27
C SER A 32 -0.68 -8.13 13.56
N TYR A 33 -1.42 -8.23 14.67
CA TYR A 33 -2.36 -7.19 15.12
C TYR A 33 -1.63 -6.03 15.78
N GLU A 34 -0.63 -6.32 16.62
CA GLU A 34 0.27 -5.33 17.21
C GLU A 34 1.01 -4.58 16.12
N TRP A 35 1.55 -5.26 15.10
CA TRP A 35 2.13 -4.62 13.91
C TRP A 35 1.14 -3.70 13.18
N ARG A 36 -0.13 -4.09 13.09
CA ARG A 36 -1.19 -3.26 12.46
C ARG A 36 -1.61 -2.06 13.32
N HIS A 37 -1.55 -2.19 14.65
CA HIS A 37 -1.82 -1.13 15.60
C HIS A 37 -0.65 -0.14 15.69
N GLU A 38 0.59 -0.63 15.59
CA GLU A 38 1.83 0.16 15.63
C GLU A 38 2.06 0.95 14.33
N ILE A 39 1.66 0.40 13.18
CA ILE A 39 1.59 1.16 11.91
C ILE A 39 0.51 2.24 11.96
N ARG A 40 -0.60 2.00 12.68
CA ARG A 40 -1.69 2.97 12.81
C ARG A 40 -1.42 4.02 13.91
N SER A 41 -0.60 3.71 14.91
CA SER A 41 -0.14 4.65 15.96
C SER A 41 0.92 5.64 15.45
N GLY A 42 1.55 5.36 14.29
CA GLY A 42 2.53 6.23 13.66
C GLY A 42 3.96 6.06 14.18
N GLU A 43 4.23 4.98 14.94
CA GLU A 43 5.54 4.71 15.55
C GLU A 43 6.52 4.04 14.57
N ILE A 44 6.01 3.39 13.51
CA ILE A 44 6.85 2.90 12.40
C ILE A 44 6.91 3.98 11.32
N GLY A 45 8.03 4.72 11.31
CA GLY A 45 8.28 5.84 10.40
C GLY A 45 8.37 5.47 8.92
N VAL A 46 7.23 5.25 8.26
CA VAL A 46 7.05 5.70 6.87
C VAL A 46 6.40 7.07 6.98
N THR A 47 7.22 8.07 7.29
CA THR A 47 6.75 9.42 7.62
C THR A 47 6.35 10.16 6.35
N ASP A 48 5.05 10.41 6.21
CA ASP A 48 4.57 11.51 5.39
C ASP A 48 5.24 12.80 5.91
N THR A 49 5.95 13.51 5.03
CA THR A 49 6.63 14.77 5.38
C THR A 49 5.62 15.88 5.69
N VAL A 50 4.34 15.69 5.33
CA VAL A 50 3.27 16.65 5.57
C VAL A 50 2.21 16.12 6.53
N ALA A 51 1.51 17.04 7.20
CA ALA A 51 0.40 16.68 8.06
C ALA A 51 -0.73 15.99 7.26
N PRO A 52 -1.52 15.08 7.87
CA PRO A 52 -2.57 14.34 7.15
C PRO A 52 -3.58 15.22 6.40
N ALA A 53 -3.98 16.35 6.99
CA ALA A 53 -4.87 17.30 6.34
C ALA A 53 -4.22 17.98 5.12
N GLU A 54 -2.92 18.24 5.18
CA GLU A 54 -2.18 18.85 4.08
C GLU A 54 -1.93 17.84 2.95
N ARG A 55 -1.61 16.58 3.26
CA ARG A 55 -1.60 15.50 2.27
C ARG A 55 -2.94 15.38 1.56
N SER A 56 -4.05 15.39 2.30
CA SER A 56 -5.38 15.31 1.70
C SER A 56 -5.62 16.47 0.71
N ARG A 57 -5.22 17.69 1.08
CA ARG A 57 -5.27 18.86 0.19
C ARG A 57 -4.37 18.73 -1.04
N ILE A 58 -3.15 18.23 -0.87
CA ILE A 58 -2.20 18.00 -1.97
C ILE A 58 -2.77 16.95 -2.93
N MET A 59 -3.19 15.80 -2.43
CA MET A 59 -3.75 14.71 -3.22
C MET A 59 -5.03 15.12 -3.94
N ALA A 60 -5.88 15.96 -3.33
CA ALA A 60 -7.08 16.50 -3.98
C ALA A 60 -6.76 17.41 -5.17
N ARG A 61 -5.56 17.99 -5.25
CA ARG A 61 -5.10 18.81 -6.39
C ARG A 61 -4.46 17.99 -7.50
N VAL A 62 -4.04 16.75 -7.22
CA VAL A 62 -3.46 15.87 -8.22
C VAL A 62 -4.55 15.45 -9.20
N ARG A 63 -4.36 15.80 -10.49
CA ARG A 63 -5.31 15.45 -11.55
C ARG A 63 -5.14 13.99 -11.94
N SER A 64 -6.26 13.31 -12.20
CA SER A 64 -6.30 11.91 -12.63
C SER A 64 -6.12 11.71 -14.14
N LYS A 65 -5.99 12.80 -14.90
CA LYS A 65 -5.89 12.81 -16.37
C LYS A 65 -5.26 14.11 -16.84
N ASP A 66 -4.80 14.14 -18.09
CA ASP A 66 -4.19 15.32 -18.71
C ASP A 66 -3.01 15.84 -17.88
N THR A 67 -2.27 14.91 -17.28
CA THR A 67 -1.07 15.18 -16.49
C THR A 67 0.08 15.64 -17.40
N SER A 68 1.11 16.25 -16.83
CA SER A 68 2.28 16.68 -17.61
C SER A 68 2.94 15.52 -18.38
N PRO A 69 3.13 14.32 -17.78
CA PRO A 69 3.63 13.15 -18.52
C PRO A 69 2.72 12.74 -19.69
N GLU A 70 1.39 12.70 -19.49
CA GLU A 70 0.45 12.41 -20.58
C GLU A 70 0.59 13.40 -21.73
N TRP A 71 0.72 14.69 -21.42
CA TRP A 71 0.89 15.75 -22.42
C TRP A 71 2.17 15.60 -23.23
N ILE A 72 3.27 15.23 -22.59
CA ILE A 72 4.56 14.99 -23.25
C ILE A 72 4.42 13.82 -24.24
N VAL A 73 3.86 12.70 -23.79
CA VAL A 73 3.65 11.51 -24.64
C VAL A 73 2.74 11.82 -25.81
N ARG A 74 1.62 12.53 -25.59
CA ARG A 74 0.70 12.98 -26.65
C ARG A 74 1.42 13.78 -27.73
N ARG A 75 2.24 14.76 -27.33
CA ARG A 75 3.02 15.59 -28.26
C ARG A 75 4.03 14.77 -29.06
N LEU A 76 4.76 13.88 -28.40
CA LEU A 76 5.75 13.01 -29.07
C LEU A 76 5.11 12.09 -30.10
N VAL A 77 4.03 11.41 -29.71
CA VAL A 77 3.29 10.49 -30.58
C VAL A 77 2.70 11.22 -31.79
N PHE A 78 2.12 12.41 -31.57
CA PHE A 78 1.58 13.23 -32.64
C PHE A 78 2.67 13.73 -33.59
N ALA A 79 3.80 14.22 -33.06
CA ALA A 79 4.95 14.66 -33.84
C ALA A 79 5.56 13.52 -34.67
N ALA A 80 5.53 12.30 -34.15
CA ALA A 80 5.94 11.10 -34.88
C ALA A 80 4.92 10.61 -35.93
N GLY A 81 3.83 11.36 -36.17
CA GLY A 81 2.85 11.07 -37.22
C GLY A 81 1.76 10.06 -36.84
N TYR A 82 1.67 9.67 -35.57
CA TYR A 82 0.67 8.71 -35.11
C TYR A 82 -0.64 9.41 -34.75
N ARG A 83 -1.75 8.81 -35.19
CA ARG A 83 -3.11 9.19 -34.76
C ARG A 83 -3.58 8.22 -33.68
N TYR A 84 -4.19 8.76 -32.64
CA TYR A 84 -4.67 8.00 -31.48
C TYR A 84 -6.04 8.52 -31.01
N ARG A 85 -6.72 7.72 -30.20
CA ARG A 85 -7.90 8.08 -29.43
C ARG A 85 -7.54 8.17 -27.95
N LEU A 86 -8.17 9.07 -27.22
CA LEU A 86 -7.91 9.28 -25.80
C LEU A 86 -8.98 8.61 -24.92
N HIS A 87 -8.57 8.11 -23.76
CA HIS A 87 -9.43 7.64 -22.66
C HIS A 87 -10.63 6.79 -23.12
N VAL A 88 -10.34 5.72 -23.87
CA VAL A 88 -11.39 4.88 -24.47
C VAL A 88 -12.02 4.01 -23.40
N ARG A 89 -13.18 4.44 -22.89
CA ARG A 89 -13.96 3.74 -21.84
C ARG A 89 -14.51 2.38 -22.25
N ALA A 90 -14.57 2.10 -23.56
CA ALA A 90 -15.02 0.81 -24.07
C ALA A 90 -13.99 -0.31 -23.85
N LEU A 91 -12.78 0.03 -23.40
CA LEU A 91 -11.70 -0.92 -23.13
C LEU A 91 -11.46 -1.05 -21.62
N PRO A 92 -11.07 -2.24 -21.13
CA PRO A 92 -10.75 -2.45 -19.73
C PRO A 92 -9.61 -1.50 -19.29
N GLY A 93 -9.78 -0.88 -18.12
CA GLY A 93 -8.78 0.05 -17.57
C GLY A 93 -8.76 1.44 -18.20
N THR A 94 -9.63 1.75 -19.17
CA THR A 94 -9.71 3.07 -19.85
C THR A 94 -8.32 3.63 -20.25
N PRO A 95 -7.63 3.02 -21.22
CA PRO A 95 -6.26 3.41 -21.58
C PRO A 95 -6.15 4.86 -22.05
N ASP A 96 -5.01 5.50 -21.75
CA ASP A 96 -4.77 6.91 -22.06
C ASP A 96 -4.69 7.18 -23.55
N LEU A 97 -3.83 6.43 -24.28
CA LEU A 97 -3.71 6.54 -25.72
C LEU A 97 -3.99 5.18 -26.38
N VAL A 98 -4.93 5.17 -27.32
CA VAL A 98 -5.33 3.96 -28.07
C VAL A 98 -5.06 4.16 -29.55
N PHE A 99 -4.47 3.15 -30.18
CA PHE A 99 -4.17 3.12 -31.62
C PHE A 99 -4.99 2.00 -32.29
N PRO A 100 -6.26 2.24 -32.69
CA PRO A 100 -7.13 1.18 -33.20
C PRO A 100 -6.54 0.44 -34.41
N GLY A 101 -6.01 1.19 -35.40
CA GLY A 101 -5.42 0.61 -36.61
C GLY A 101 -4.14 -0.19 -36.36
N ARG A 102 -3.49 -0.02 -35.20
CA ARG A 102 -2.27 -0.74 -34.82
C ARG A 102 -2.51 -1.80 -33.75
N ARG A 103 -3.72 -1.85 -33.17
CA ARG A 103 -4.10 -2.73 -32.04
C ARG A 103 -3.12 -2.61 -30.87
N LYS A 104 -2.70 -1.38 -30.53
CA LYS A 104 -1.79 -1.05 -29.42
C LYS A 104 -2.37 0.05 -28.53
N VAL A 105 -1.91 0.10 -27.28
CA VAL A 105 -2.24 1.13 -26.30
C VAL A 105 -0.98 1.60 -25.57
N ILE A 106 -1.00 2.84 -25.06
CA ILE A 106 0.01 3.39 -24.15
C ILE A 106 -0.73 3.86 -22.89
N LEU A 107 -0.20 3.48 -21.73
CA LEU A 107 -0.64 3.92 -20.40
C LEU A 107 0.45 4.82 -19.83
N VAL A 108 0.08 5.95 -19.24
CA VAL A 108 1.03 6.97 -18.75
C VAL A 108 0.84 7.23 -17.26
#